data_AF-A0A2D8UKI3-F1
#
_entry.id   AF-A0A2D8UKI3-F1
#
_cell.length_a   1.000
_cell.length_b   1.000
_cell.length_c   1.000
_cell.angle_alpha   90.00
_cell.angle_beta   90.00
_cell.angle_gamma   90.00
#
_symmetry.space_group_name_H-M   'P 1'
#
loop_
_entity.id
_entity.type
_entity.pdbx_description
1 polymer ?
#
loop_
_entity_poly.entity_id
_entity_poly.type
_entity_poly.pdbx_seq_one_letter_code
_entity_poly.pdbx_strand_id
1 'polypeptide(L)' 'MMNTKKQLFSSLFILLGAVLLIYGMIAENTNVYIKIVGIIVLMFGLYSSTRVWVEDNKQDNEKDDEI' A
#
# COMPACT_ATOMS: atom_id res chain seq x y z
N MET A 1 -3.85 17.01 11.75
CA MET A 1 -4.99 16.65 10.88
C MET A 1 -4.57 15.39 10.15
N MET A 2 -5.17 14.25 10.47
CA MET A 2 -4.80 12.95 9.87
C MET A 2 -4.90 13.09 8.35
N ASN A 3 -3.81 12.85 7.63
CA ASN A 3 -3.77 12.98 6.17
C ASN A 3 -4.48 11.78 5.53
N THR A 4 -5.79 11.66 5.75
CA THR A 4 -6.67 10.56 5.34
C THR A 4 -6.52 10.23 3.85
N LYS A 5 -6.16 11.22 3.02
CA LYS A 5 -5.92 11.03 1.59
C LYS A 5 -4.74 10.10 1.29
N LYS A 6 -3.61 10.20 2.02
CA LYS A 6 -2.42 9.33 1.81
C LYS A 6 -2.70 7.88 2.19
N GLN A 7 -3.45 7.69 3.28
CA GLN A 7 -3.83 6.37 3.77
C GLN A 7 -4.83 5.68 2.83
N LEU A 8 -5.85 6.41 2.37
CA LEU A 8 -6.82 5.93 1.38
C LEU A 8 -6.16 5.57 0.05
N PHE A 9 -5.22 6.39 -0.43
CA PHE A 9 -4.49 6.11 -1.67
C PHE A 9 -3.64 4.84 -1.56
N SER A 10 -2.99 4.63 -0.42
CA SER A 10 -2.16 3.43 -0.18
C SER A 10 -3.01 2.16 -0.15
N SER A 11 -4.14 2.19 0.57
CA SER A 11 -5.08 1.06 0.61
C SER A 11 -5.69 0.76 -0.76
N LEU A 12 -5.97 1.77 -1.59
CA LEU A 12 -6.47 1.58 -2.94
C LEU A 12 -5.46 0.85 -3.84
N PHE A 13 -4.17 1.19 -3.74
CA PHE A 13 -3.10 0.50 -4.48
C PHE A 13 -2.93 -0.96 -4.05
N ILE A 14 -3.02 -1.24 -2.75
CA ILE A 14 -2.99 -2.62 -2.23
C ILE A 14 -4.16 -3.43 -2.80
N LEU A 15 -5.37 -2.84 -2.80
CA LEU A 15 -6.58 -3.51 -3.27
C LEU A 15 -6.53 -3.75 -4.79
N LEU A 16 -6.06 -2.78 -5.56
CA LEU A 16 -5.83 -2.92 -7.01
C LEU A 16 -4.78 -4.00 -7.32
N GLY A 17 -3.64 -3.99 -6.62
CA GLY A 17 -2.59 -4.99 -6.81
C GLY A 17 -3.07 -6.41 -6.47
N ALA A 18 -3.85 -6.56 -5.39
CA ALA A 18 -4.44 -7.83 -5.00
C ALA A 18 -5.42 -8.36 -6.06
N VAL A 19 -6.31 -7.52 -6.56
CA VAL A 19 -7.24 -7.88 -7.65
C VAL A 19 -6.48 -8.27 -8.91
N LEU A 20 -5.42 -7.53 -9.27
CA LEU A 20 -4.61 -7.83 -10.46
C LEU A 20 -3.90 -9.19 -10.36
N LEU A 21 -3.40 -9.54 -9.17
CA LEU A 21 -2.79 -10.84 -8.91
C LEU A 21 -3.81 -11.98 -8.95
N ILE A 22 -4.96 -11.80 -8.29
CA ILE A 22 -6.04 -12.80 -8.31
C ILE A 22 -6.51 -13.02 -9.76
N TYR A 23 -6.70 -11.94 -10.52
CA TYR A 23 -7.03 -12.03 -11.94
C TYR A 23 -5.96 -12.78 -12.73
N GLY A 24 -4.68 -12.45 -12.54
CA GLY A 24 -3.56 -13.15 -13.17
C GLY A 24 -3.42 -14.63 -12.78
N MET A 25 -3.95 -15.04 -11.61
CA MET A 25 -3.90 -16.44 -11.17
C MET A 25 -5.05 -17.26 -11.74
N ILE A 26 -6.25 -16.68 -11.85
CA ILE A 26 -7.47 -17.40 -12.25
C ILE A 26 -7.67 -17.38 -13.77
N ALA A 27 -7.24 -16.32 -14.46
CA ALA A 27 -7.38 -16.25 -15.91
C ALA A 27 -6.29 -17.07 -16.61
N GLU A 28 -6.69 -18.21 -17.19
CA GLU A 28 -5.82 -19.22 -17.80
C GLU A 28 -4.91 -18.69 -18.93
N ASN A 29 -5.24 -17.54 -19.53
CA ASN A 29 -4.48 -16.92 -20.63
C ASN A 29 -3.79 -15.60 -20.24
N THR A 30 -3.66 -15.31 -18.95
CA THR A 30 -2.98 -14.08 -18.53
C THR A 30 -1.47 -14.20 -18.66
N ASN A 31 -0.88 -13.22 -19.34
CA ASN A 31 0.56 -13.13 -19.53
C ASN A 31 1.27 -12.95 -18.19
N VAL A 32 2.42 -13.62 -18.00
CA VAL A 32 3.29 -13.49 -16.83
C VAL A 32 3.59 -12.02 -16.49
N TYR A 33 3.66 -11.14 -17.49
CA TYR A 33 3.82 -9.70 -17.27
C TYR A 33 2.72 -9.08 -16.39
N ILE A 34 1.46 -9.53 -16.50
CA ILE A 34 0.36 -9.03 -15.65
C ILE A 34 0.61 -9.39 -14.19
N LYS A 35 1.11 -10.61 -13.91
CA LYS A 35 1.46 -11.04 -12.55
C LYS A 35 2.57 -10.16 -11.97
N ILE A 36 3.61 -9.89 -12.76
CA ILE A 36 4.74 -9.03 -12.34
C ILE A 36 4.26 -7.61 -12.04
N VAL A 37 3.44 -7.03 -12.91
CA VAL A 37 2.85 -5.70 -12.67
C VAL A 37 2.00 -5.70 -11.41
N GLY A 38 1.21 -6.75 -11.19
CA GLY A 38 0.41 -6.92 -9.97
C GLY A 38 1.27 -6.90 -8.71
N ILE A 39 2.39 -7.62 -8.69
CA ILE A 39 3.34 -7.63 -7.57
C ILE A 39 3.94 -6.23 -7.34
N ILE A 40 4.38 -5.55 -8.39
CA ILE A 40 4.99 -4.22 -8.28
C ILE A 40 3.99 -3.21 -7.70
N VAL A 41 2.74 -3.22 -8.18
CA VAL A 41 1.67 -2.35 -7.68
C VAL A 41 1.37 -2.64 -6.21
N LEU A 42 1.30 -3.92 -5.83
CA LEU A 42 1.07 -4.34 -4.45
C LEU A 42 2.20 -3.88 -3.53
N MET A 43 3.45 -4.09 -3.93
CA MET A 43 4.64 -3.66 -3.18
C MET A 43 4.67 -2.15 -2.98
N PHE A 44 4.32 -1.38 -4.02
CA PHE A 44 4.24 0.07 -3.93
C PHE A 44 3.17 0.54 -2.92
N GLY A 45 1.97 -0.05 -2.99
CA GLY A 45 0.90 0.23 -2.04
C GLY A 45 1.28 -0.12 -0.60
N LEU A 46 1.94 -1.28 -0.40
CA LEU A 46 2.41 -1.72 0.91
C LEU A 46 3.46 -0.77 1.47
N TYR A 47 4.47 -0.41 0.67
CA TYR A 47 5.53 0.51 1.06
C TYR A 47 4.97 1.88 1.48
N SER A 48 4.04 2.42 0.69
CA SER A 48 3.38 3.68 1.02
C SER A 48 2.59 3.59 2.34
N SER A 49 1.86 2.49 2.55
CA SER A 49 1.10 2.26 3.79
C SER A 49 2.02 2.17 5.01
N THR A 50 3.10 1.38 4.93
CA THR A 50 4.08 1.25 6.02
C THR A 50 4.76 2.58 6.31
N ARG A 51 5.11 3.37 5.29
CA ARG A 51 5.72 4.69 5.48
C ARG A 51 4.78 5.65 6.20
N VAL A 52 3.49 5.67 5.83
CA VAL A 52 2.48 6.49 6.52
C VAL A 52 2.34 6.04 7.98
N TRP A 53 2.30 4.73 8.26
CA TRP A 53 2.24 4.23 9.63
C TRP A 53 3.45 4.65 10.46
N VAL A 54 4.66 4.59 9.89
CA VAL A 54 5.89 5.06 10.58
C VAL A 54 5.86 6.57 10.80
N GLU A 55 5.37 7.36 9.83
CA GLU A 55 5.26 8.83 9.93
C GLU A 55 4.25 9.24 11.01
N ASP A 56 3.11 8.56 11.08
CA ASP A 56 2.06 8.82 12.09
C ASP A 56 2.53 8.41 13.50
N ASN A 57 3.25 7.29 13.65
CA ASN A 57 3.77 6.86 14.96
C ASN A 57 5.01 7.66 15.43
N LYS A 58 5.75 8.32 14.54
CA LYS A 58 6.84 9.21 14.94
C LYS A 58 6.35 10.50 15.61
N GLN A 59 5.19 11.02 15.18
CA GLN A 59 4.64 12.27 15.72
C GLN A 59 4.07 12.14 17.14
N ASP A 60 3.72 10.93 17.59
CA ASP A 60 3.28 10.71 18.98
C ASP A 60 4.46 10.70 19.97
N ASN A 61 5.68 10.35 19.53
CA ASN A 61 6.85 10.31 20.41
C ASN A 61 7.52 11.68 20.64
N GLU A 62 7.21 12.70 19.83
CA GLU A 62 7.78 14.06 20.01
C GLU A 62 6.92 14.95 20.93
N LYS A 63 5.75 14.46 21.39
CA LYS A 63 4.83 15.25 22.25
C LYS A 63 4.94 14.92 23.75
N ASP A 64 5.62 13.85 24.11
CA ASP A 64 5.78 13.43 25.51
C ASP A 64 7.10 13.93 26.15
N ASP A 65 7.99 14.56 25.38
CA ASP A 65 9.28 15.09 25.87
C ASP A 65 9.24 16.59 26.27
N GLU A 66 8.07 17.25 26.24
CA GLU A 66 7.87 18.62 26.74
C GLU A 66 6.97 18.67 28.00
N ILE A 67 7.31 17.96 29.09
CA ILE A 67 6.83 18.26 30.46
C ILE A 67 7.94 18.10 31.49
#